data_AF-A0A7Z1HMH4-F1
#
_entry.id   AF-A0A7Z1HMH4-F1
#
_cell.length_a   1.000
_cell.length_b   1.000
_cell.length_c   1.000
_cell.angle_alpha   90.00
_cell.angle_beta   90.00
_cell.angle_gamma   90.00
#
_symmetry.space_group_name_H-M   'P 1'
#
loop_
_entity.id
_entity.type
_entity.pdbx_description
1 polymer ?
#
loop_
_entity_poly.entity_id
_entity_poly.type
_entity_poly.pdbx_seq_one_letter_code
_entity_poly.pdbx_strand_id
1 'polypeptide(L)'
;MKDKFTIQHQAVADDLQSPKLVELQNRLDEILNQGMTAMTMRDVLFHKMLDVYQVPSDHFLRESETPLRIDDPAIIIQLKQLGFTKKSSYQIH
;
A
#
# COMPACT_ATOMS: atom_id res chain seq x y z
N MET A 1 45.84 4.07 27.21
CA MET A 1 45.20 3.19 26.20
C MET A 1 43.70 3.46 26.30
N LYS A 2 43.06 4.17 25.35
CA LYS A 2 42.39 3.63 24.12
C LYS A 2 41.35 2.55 24.53
N ASP A 3 40.03 2.67 24.33
CA ASP A 3 39.24 3.13 23.17
C ASP A 3 37.85 3.66 23.65
N LYS A 4 37.39 4.87 23.31
CA LYS A 4 36.62 5.26 22.11
C LYS A 4 35.46 4.33 21.70
N PHE A 5 34.33 4.36 22.42
CA PHE A 5 33.00 4.14 21.83
C PHE A 5 31.94 4.91 22.62
N THR A 6 31.90 6.23 22.44
CA THR A 6 30.76 7.06 22.82
C THR A 6 30.14 7.57 21.53
N ILE A 7 29.36 6.71 20.85
CA ILE A 7 28.40 7.19 19.86
C ILE A 7 27.27 7.79 20.69
N GLN A 8 27.39 9.08 20.98
CA GLN A 8 26.28 9.85 21.49
C GLN A 8 25.28 9.94 20.34
N HIS A 9 24.22 9.13 20.43
CA HIS A 9 23.04 9.26 19.57
C HIS A 9 22.28 10.53 19.97
N GLN A 10 22.89 11.68 19.66
CA GLN A 10 22.30 12.99 19.83
C GLN A 10 21.75 13.44 18.49
N ALA A 11 20.66 12.81 18.06
CA ALA A 11 19.96 13.16 16.82
C ALA A 11 18.48 12.69 16.82
N VAL A 12 17.80 12.69 17.97
CA VAL A 12 16.39 12.25 18.07
C VAL A 12 15.46 13.38 18.57
N ALA A 13 15.91 14.64 18.51
CA ALA A 13 15.09 15.79 18.91
C ALA A 13 14.96 16.88 17.83
N ASP A 14 15.82 16.90 16.81
CA ASP A 14 15.82 17.96 15.78
C ASP A 14 15.01 17.60 14.52
N ASP A 15 14.79 16.31 14.26
CA ASP A 15 14.14 15.84 13.02
C ASP A 15 12.60 15.99 13.03
N LEU A 16 12.00 16.37 14.17
CA LEU A 16 10.56 16.67 14.25
C LEU A 16 10.17 17.99 13.57
N GLN A 17 11.15 18.84 13.25
CA GLN A 17 10.98 20.12 12.55
C GLN A 17 11.69 20.12 11.19
N SER A 18 12.01 18.95 10.64
CA SER A 18 12.56 18.86 9.29
C SER A 18 11.49 19.33 8.30
N PRO A 19 11.71 20.43 7.55
CA PRO A 19 10.70 21.01 6.66
C PRO A 19 10.23 19.99 5.61
N LYS A 20 11.06 19.01 5.27
CA LYS A 20 10.71 17.91 4.35
C LYS A 20 9.70 16.92 4.93
N LEU A 21 9.76 16.65 6.24
CA LEU A 21 8.78 15.77 6.91
C LEU A 21 7.43 16.45 7.07
N VAL A 22 7.43 17.76 7.30
CA VAL A 22 6.21 18.59 7.33
C VAL A 22 5.59 18.69 5.94
N GLU A 23 6.41 18.90 4.90
CA GLU A 23 5.95 18.90 3.50
C GLU A 23 5.36 17.53 3.10
N LEU A 24 6.00 16.43 3.52
CA LEU A 24 5.47 15.08 3.31
C LEU A 24 4.13 14.87 4.02
N GLN A 25 4.01 15.30 5.28
CA GLN A 25 2.74 15.24 6.01
C GLN A 25 1.65 16.05 5.32
N ASN A 26 1.93 17.31 4.98
CA ASN A 26 0.99 18.18 4.26
C ASN A 26 0.54 17.56 2.93
N ARG A 27 1.44 16.88 2.22
CA ARG A 27 1.11 16.23 0.95
C ARG A 27 0.28 14.97 1.14
N LEU A 28 0.53 14.20 2.20
CA LEU A 28 -0.32 13.09 2.60
C LEU A 28 -1.71 13.59 3.02
N ASP A 29 -1.76 14.68 3.79
CA ASP A 29 -2.99 15.36 4.19
C ASP A 29 -3.76 15.94 3.00
N GLU A 30 -3.09 16.51 1.99
CA GLU A 30 -3.73 16.97 0.76
C GLU A 30 -4.36 15.79 0.00
N ILE A 31 -3.64 14.66 -0.13
CA ILE A 31 -4.17 13.47 -0.79
C ILE A 31 -5.40 12.92 -0.03
N LEU A 32 -5.39 12.98 1.30
CA LEU A 32 -6.52 12.60 2.14
C LEU A 32 -7.68 13.63 2.05
N ASN A 33 -7.38 14.93 2.01
CA ASN A 33 -8.36 16.02 1.94
C ASN A 33 -8.99 16.19 0.56
N GLN A 34 -8.39 15.66 -0.51
CA GLN A 34 -9.00 15.60 -1.85
C GLN A 34 -10.12 14.54 -1.97
N GLY A 35 -10.59 13.98 -0.84
CA GLY A 35 -11.75 13.11 -0.77
C GLY A 35 -11.44 11.62 -0.96
N MET A 36 -10.16 11.26 -1.11
CA MET A 36 -9.74 9.86 -1.18
C MET A 36 -9.47 9.35 0.24
N THR A 37 -10.51 8.87 0.91
CA THR A 37 -10.36 8.26 2.24
C THR A 37 -9.49 7.00 2.14
N ALA A 38 -8.85 6.58 3.23
CA ALA A 38 -8.09 5.33 3.28
C ALA A 38 -8.95 4.11 2.86
N MET A 39 -10.26 4.15 3.14
CA MET A 39 -11.22 3.14 2.66
C MET A 39 -11.36 3.16 1.14
N THR A 40 -11.49 4.34 0.55
CA THR A 40 -11.58 4.52 -0.92
C THR A 40 -10.30 4.07 -1.62
N MET A 41 -9.12 4.38 -1.06
CA MET A 41 -7.85 3.88 -1.62
C MET A 41 -7.79 2.35 -1.61
N ARG A 42 -8.20 1.75 -0.49
CA ARG A 42 -8.22 0.30 -0.33
C ARG A 42 -9.15 -0.34 -1.36
N ASP A 43 -10.33 0.26 -1.56
CA ASP A 43 -11.30 -0.23 -2.53
C ASP A 43 -10.74 -0.19 -3.97
N VAL A 44 -10.13 0.93 -4.36
CA VAL A 44 -9.48 1.07 -5.67
C VAL A 44 -8.34 0.06 -5.85
N LEU A 45 -7.51 -0.13 -4.83
CA LEU A 45 -6.40 -1.09 -4.88
C LEU A 45 -6.89 -2.53 -4.97
N PHE A 46 -7.97 -2.87 -4.27
CA PHE A 46 -8.60 -4.20 -4.34
C PHE A 46 -9.12 -4.48 -5.75
N HIS A 47 -9.88 -3.55 -6.33
CA HIS A 47 -10.37 -3.68 -7.70
C HIS A 47 -9.23 -3.79 -8.74
N LYS A 48 -8.16 -3.01 -8.58
CA LYS A 48 -6.95 -3.13 -9.44
C LYS A 48 -6.28 -4.49 -9.30
N MET A 49 -6.22 -5.05 -8.10
CA MET A 49 -5.70 -6.41 -7.91
C MET A 49 -6.58 -7.41 -8.65
N LEU A 50 -7.91 -7.31 -8.57
CA LEU A 50 -8.82 -8.16 -9.35
C LEU A 50 -8.56 -8.06 -10.87
N ASP A 51 -8.26 -6.87 -11.39
CA ASP A 51 -7.86 -6.66 -12.79
C ASP A 51 -6.54 -7.39 -13.14
N VAL A 52 -5.57 -7.35 -12.23
CA VAL A 52 -4.29 -8.06 -12.36
C VAL A 52 -4.51 -9.57 -12.38
N TYR A 53 -5.49 -10.08 -11.64
CA TYR A 53 -5.87 -11.50 -11.67
C TYR A 53 -6.92 -11.85 -12.74
N GLN A 54 -7.24 -10.91 -13.65
CA GLN A 54 -8.14 -11.15 -14.79
C GLN A 54 -9.57 -11.48 -14.38
N VAL A 55 -10.00 -11.06 -13.20
CA VAL A 55 -11.37 -11.25 -12.73
C VAL A 55 -12.30 -10.40 -13.60
N PRO A 56 -13.38 -10.93 -14.18
CA PRO A 56 -14.28 -10.14 -15.02
C PRO A 56 -15.06 -9.08 -14.22
N SER A 57 -15.59 -8.07 -14.90
CA SER A 57 -16.33 -6.97 -14.26
C SER A 57 -17.63 -7.43 -13.60
N ASP A 58 -18.26 -8.49 -14.12
CA ASP A 58 -19.52 -9.07 -13.66
C ASP A 58 -19.34 -10.13 -12.56
N HIS A 59 -18.12 -10.27 -12.01
CA HIS A 59 -17.83 -11.30 -11.03
C HIS A 59 -18.22 -10.88 -9.61
N PHE A 60 -18.79 -11.79 -8.82
CA PHE A 60 -19.24 -11.52 -7.44
C PHE A 60 -18.16 -10.94 -6.52
N LEU A 61 -16.88 -11.22 -6.78
CA LEU A 61 -15.75 -10.64 -6.03
C LEU A 61 -15.62 -9.12 -6.20
N ARG A 62 -16.22 -8.53 -7.24
CA ARG A 62 -16.26 -7.07 -7.43
C ARG A 62 -17.40 -6.41 -6.66
N GLU A 63 -18.41 -7.18 -6.30
CA GLU A 63 -19.54 -6.71 -5.48
C GLU A 63 -19.32 -7.01 -3.98
N SER A 64 -18.33 -7.84 -3.66
CA SER A 64 -17.98 -8.18 -2.28
C SER A 64 -17.28 -7.04 -1.55
N GLU A 65 -17.42 -7.02 -0.23
CA GLU A 65 -16.75 -6.03 0.62
C GLU A 65 -15.23 -6.04 0.42
N THR A 66 -14.65 -4.85 0.27
CA THR A 66 -13.20 -4.69 0.18
C THR A 66 -12.53 -5.15 1.48
N PRO A 67 -11.64 -6.15 1.43
CA PRO A 67 -11.03 -6.74 2.61
C PRO A 67 -10.19 -5.71 3.38
N LEU A 68 -10.09 -5.91 4.71
CA LEU A 68 -9.33 -5.02 5.60
C LEU A 68 -7.86 -4.92 5.18
N ARG A 69 -7.28 -6.03 4.69
CA ARG A 69 -5.90 -6.15 4.22
C ARG A 69 -5.88 -6.75 2.83
N ILE A 70 -5.32 -6.02 1.86
CA ILE A 70 -5.22 -6.45 0.46
C ILE A 70 -4.02 -7.39 0.26
N ASP A 71 -3.00 -7.26 1.10
CA ASP A 71 -1.80 -8.09 1.14
C ASP A 71 -2.02 -9.47 1.77
N ASP A 72 -3.25 -9.79 2.20
CA ASP A 72 -3.56 -11.08 2.81
C ASP A 72 -3.40 -12.22 1.78
N PRO A 73 -2.54 -13.23 2.05
CA PRO A 73 -2.37 -14.37 1.16
C PRO A 73 -3.68 -15.16 0.94
N ALA A 74 -4.64 -15.08 1.84
CA ALA A 74 -5.95 -15.74 1.70
C ALA A 74 -6.69 -15.30 0.43
N ILE A 75 -6.61 -14.01 0.07
CA ILE A 75 -7.26 -13.48 -1.15
C ILE A 75 -6.63 -14.12 -2.40
N ILE A 76 -5.31 -14.24 -2.41
CA ILE A 76 -4.57 -14.86 -3.52
C ILE A 76 -4.91 -16.36 -3.63
N ILE A 77 -5.01 -17.05 -2.49
CA ILE A 77 -5.42 -18.46 -2.45
C ILE A 77 -6.83 -18.62 -3.00
N GLN A 78 -7.78 -17.78 -2.58
CA GLN A 78 -9.15 -17.79 -3.08
C GLN A 78 -9.21 -17.54 -4.59
N LEU A 79 -8.48 -16.54 -5.09
CA LEU A 79 -8.41 -16.26 -6.53
C LEU A 79 -7.90 -17.47 -7.32
N LYS A 80 -6.86 -18.16 -6.82
CA LYS A 80 -6.35 -19.39 -7.45
C LYS A 80 -7.36 -20.54 -7.39
N GLN A 81 -8.08 -20.72 -6.29
CA GLN A 81 -9.13 -21.74 -6.16
C GLN A 81 -10.29 -21.51 -7.14
N LEU A 82 -10.59 -20.24 -7.43
CA LEU A 82 -11.58 -19.84 -8.43
C LEU A 82 -11.05 -19.91 -9.87
N GLY A 83 -9.79 -20.32 -10.07
CA GLY A 83 -9.17 -20.47 -11.39
C GLY A 83 -8.57 -19.19 -11.97
N PHE A 84 -8.52 -18.10 -11.20
CA PHE A 84 -7.91 -16.86 -11.66
C PHE A 84 -6.39 -16.93 -11.58
N THR A 85 -5.74 -16.36 -12.60
CA THR A 85 -4.28 -16.33 -12.71
C THR A 85 -3.81 -14.90 -12.92
N LYS A 86 -2.69 -14.58 -12.28
CA LYS A 86 -2.06 -13.27 -12.40
C LYS A 86 -1.64 -13.04 -13.84
N LYS A 87 -2.02 -11.91 -14.44
CA LYS A 87 -1.49 -11.44 -15.72
C LYS A 87 0.03 -11.44 -15.62
N SER A 88 0.68 -12.12 -16.56
CA SER A 88 2.12 -11.97 -16.77
C SER A 88 2.35 -10.55 -17.25
N SER A 89 2.86 -9.69 -16.36
CA SER A 89 3.39 -8.39 -16.75
C SER A 89 4.64 -8.68 -17.57
N TYR A 90 4.52 -8.66 -18.90
CA TYR A 90 5.67 -8.68 -19.80
C TYR A 90 6.65 -7.60 -19.33
N GLN A 91 7.88 -8.02 -19.07
CA GLN A 91 8.96 -7.12 -18.66
C GLN A 91 9.08 -5.99 -19.68
N ILE A 92 9.15 -4.76 -19.20
CA ILE A 92 9.60 -3.64 -20.03
C ILE A 92 11.04 -3.98 -20.43
N HIS A 93 11.24 -4.25 -21.72
CA HIS A 93 12.55 -4.38 -22.37
C HIS A 93 13.05 -3.00 -22.78
#